data_AF-A0A430LMF5-F1
#
_entry.id   AF-A0A430LMF5-F1
#
_cell.length_a   1.000
_cell.length_b   1.000
_cell.length_c   1.000
_cell.angle_alpha   90.00
_cell.angle_beta   90.00
_cell.angle_gamma   90.00
#
_symmetry.space_group_name_H-M   'P 1'
#
loop_
_entity.id
_entity.type
_entity.pdbx_description
1 polymer ?
#
loop_
_entity_poly.entity_id
_entity_poly.type
_entity_poly.pdbx_seq_one_letter_code
_entity_poly.pdbx_strand_id
1 'polypeptide(L)'
;MPRACDPCSVRKIKCNGRSPCDGCLAADLACSHARKRKKPGPKGPRKQIKDVIQQMQASSEPDIAEPCGSELDTGASGPTPTMSDAPNSPYDNTTISSRIPLSTFNYYLDIYQSNLHVVWPVINCDSIKSRLQDTNDRAVYALAAAICSATIAQLHLTVNGNLHSHHQMALEAESARFLLDYSSHETIDALLTSFFLHVFYSNTGKMTKSTLLLREAIAYSHILGLHQDIFYTNLDTNTTQYYLRIAWILFITDRAHSLQHDLPPTFKLGPTLPELQPQEDAGLSTAFCSLCRLFQSFQDACPPDIRSTGGHHLLGNISTQLRRTHLFPLCENEVQRADLVVTDSWLRVVLWKVAIPYVDSTTDPNDRGLSVSFPMSVAKDLLSKLATLSSCALEAHGPGMVSKLFEVASSVADVILCAPDLADVGSVQVGPREVLYALSSLISSLRTTGHPELLTLLREKMMALDQAGPATLMQIMDVSDEDAQNLVVPH
;
A
#
# COMPACT_ATOMS: atom_id res chain seq x y z
N MET A 1 35.06 14.00 8.99
CA MET A 1 35.38 15.23 9.75
C MET A 1 36.13 14.86 11.03
N PRO A 2 37.19 15.59 11.43
CA PRO A 2 37.92 15.32 12.67
C PRO A 2 37.02 15.52 13.90
N ARG A 3 37.20 14.65 14.90
CA ARG A 3 36.40 14.59 16.14
C ARG A 3 36.62 15.85 16.98
N ALA A 4 35.54 16.46 17.47
CA ALA A 4 35.63 17.58 18.41
C ALA A 4 36.27 17.16 19.75
N CYS A 5 37.07 18.04 20.36
CA CYS A 5 37.64 17.83 21.69
C CYS A 5 36.55 17.83 22.78
N ASP A 6 36.89 17.28 23.96
CA ASP A 6 35.96 17.11 25.07
C ASP A 6 35.38 18.45 25.56
N PRO A 7 36.17 19.54 25.75
CA PRO A 7 35.63 20.83 26.14
C PRO A 7 34.68 21.44 25.08
N CYS A 8 35.05 21.41 23.79
CA CYS A 8 34.17 21.91 22.72
C CYS A 8 32.89 21.08 22.60
N SER A 9 32.97 19.75 22.79
CA SER A 9 31.79 18.88 22.76
C SER A 9 30.85 19.14 23.95
N VAL A 10 31.37 19.43 25.14
CA VAL A 10 30.54 19.77 26.32
C VAL A 10 29.89 21.14 26.13
N ARG A 11 30.64 22.11 25.62
CA ARG A 11 30.16 23.47 25.34
C ARG A 11 29.30 23.56 24.07
N LYS A 12 29.18 22.48 23.30
CA LYS A 12 28.45 22.39 22.02
C LYS A 12 28.87 23.46 20.99
N ILE A 13 30.16 23.73 20.90
CA ILE A 13 30.75 24.70 19.96
C ILE A 13 31.59 23.98 18.89
N LYS A 14 31.79 24.65 17.74
CA LYS A 14 32.58 24.10 16.63
C LYS A 14 34.05 23.94 17.05
N CYS A 15 34.61 22.77 16.83
CA CYS A 15 36.01 22.46 17.12
C CYS A 15 36.80 22.39 15.81
N ASN A 16 37.94 23.08 15.74
CA ASN A 16 38.82 23.05 14.57
C ASN A 16 39.72 21.80 14.52
N GLY A 17 39.73 20.96 15.57
CA GLY A 17 40.47 19.70 15.64
C GLY A 17 41.99 19.83 15.86
N ARG A 18 42.52 21.04 16.08
CA ARG A 18 43.94 21.25 16.47
C ARG A 18 44.12 20.95 17.97
N SER A 19 45.37 20.70 18.41
CA SER A 19 45.68 20.43 19.82
C SER A 19 46.80 21.36 20.32
N PRO A 20 46.48 22.37 21.16
CA PRO A 20 45.14 22.76 21.62
C PRO A 20 44.29 23.43 20.53
N CYS A 21 42.96 23.29 20.60
CA CYS A 21 42.05 23.88 19.62
C CYS A 21 41.79 25.36 19.92
N ASP A 22 41.43 26.16 18.91
CA ASP A 22 41.29 27.63 19.08
C ASP A 22 40.24 27.98 20.15
N GLY A 23 39.15 27.21 20.22
CA GLY A 23 38.10 27.41 21.22
C GLY A 23 38.50 27.02 22.66
N CYS A 24 39.52 26.16 22.81
CA CYS A 24 40.12 25.84 24.10
C CYS A 24 41.16 26.89 24.49
N LEU A 25 42.02 27.32 23.55
CA LEU A 25 43.00 28.39 23.74
C LEU A 25 42.32 29.70 24.16
N ALA A 26 41.28 30.14 23.44
CA ALA A 26 40.58 31.39 23.72
C ALA A 26 39.83 31.38 25.06
N ALA A 27 39.55 30.20 25.62
CA ALA A 27 38.85 30.03 26.88
C ALA A 27 39.78 29.61 28.03
N ASP A 28 41.09 29.55 27.78
CA ASP A 28 42.11 29.06 28.71
C ASP A 28 41.76 27.70 29.34
N LEU A 29 41.29 26.76 28.48
CA LEU A 29 40.89 25.41 28.87
C LEU A 29 41.86 24.38 28.31
N ALA A 30 42.20 23.38 29.12
CA ALA A 30 43.00 22.24 28.68
C ALA A 30 42.25 21.42 27.61
N CYS A 31 42.79 21.41 26.38
CA CYS A 31 42.21 20.67 25.26
C CYS A 31 42.50 19.17 25.41
N SER A 32 41.45 18.36 25.55
CA SER A 32 41.57 16.91 25.74
C SER A 32 40.58 16.14 24.85
N HIS A 33 40.93 14.91 24.49
CA HIS A 33 40.10 13.97 23.71
C HIS A 33 39.93 12.62 24.42
N ALA A 34 40.19 12.58 25.73
CA ALA A 34 40.32 11.37 26.53
C ALA A 34 38.96 10.74 26.91
N ARG A 35 37.83 11.45 26.76
CA ARG A 35 36.53 10.94 27.19
C ARG A 35 36.03 9.81 26.28
N LYS A 36 35.94 8.59 26.82
CA LYS A 36 35.15 7.49 26.23
C LYS A 36 33.66 7.79 26.44
N ARG A 37 32.89 7.96 25.35
CA ARG A 37 31.42 8.13 25.44
C ARG A 37 30.78 6.83 25.94
N LYS A 38 29.90 6.91 26.94
CA LYS A 38 28.95 5.82 27.24
C LYS A 38 27.94 5.75 26.09
N LYS A 39 27.62 4.53 25.61
CA LYS A 39 26.55 4.30 24.63
C LYS A 39 25.24 4.88 25.19
N PRO A 40 24.46 5.66 24.41
CA PRO A 40 23.14 6.09 24.87
C PRO A 40 22.26 4.84 25.03
N GLY A 41 21.82 4.55 26.26
CA GLY A 41 20.74 3.59 26.48
C GLY A 41 19.42 4.06 25.84
N PRO A 42 18.41 3.18 25.76
CA PRO A 42 17.12 3.53 25.17
C PRO A 42 16.55 4.76 25.87
N LYS A 43 16.22 5.78 25.08
CA LYS A 43 15.58 7.00 25.59
C LYS A 43 14.15 6.63 26.01
N GLY A 44 13.90 6.61 27.31
CA GLY A 44 12.56 6.47 27.87
C GLY A 44 11.60 7.59 27.41
N PRO A 45 10.31 7.49 27.74
CA PRO A 45 9.26 8.40 27.26
C PRO A 45 9.59 9.85 27.59
N ARG A 46 9.46 10.76 26.60
CA ARG A 46 9.75 12.19 26.76
C ARG A 46 8.84 12.80 27.85
N LYS A 47 9.42 13.63 28.71
CA LYS A 47 8.75 14.40 29.80
C LYS A 47 7.43 15.06 29.35
N GLN A 48 7.34 15.49 28.09
CA GLN A 48 6.14 16.10 27.50
C GLN A 48 4.87 15.21 27.55
N ILE A 49 4.98 13.88 27.55
CA ILE A 49 3.80 13.00 27.64
C ILE A 49 3.25 12.95 29.08
N LYS A 50 4.13 13.06 30.09
CA LYS A 50 3.71 13.11 31.51
C LYS A 50 2.96 14.42 31.82
N ASP A 51 3.44 15.53 31.27
CA ASP A 51 2.83 16.85 31.46
C ASP A 51 1.46 16.94 30.75
N VAL A 52 1.32 16.31 29.57
CA VAL A 52 0.04 16.21 28.83
C VAL A 52 -0.96 15.31 29.56
N ILE A 53 -0.52 14.17 30.12
CA ILE A 53 -1.39 13.28 30.92
C ILE A 53 -1.86 13.99 32.21
N GLN A 54 -0.99 14.76 32.86
CA GLN A 54 -1.36 15.55 34.05
C GLN A 54 -2.32 16.71 33.72
N GLN A 55 -2.21 17.34 32.54
CA GLN A 55 -3.17 18.36 32.08
C GLN A 55 -4.53 17.79 31.67
N MET A 56 -4.57 16.59 31.08
CA MET A 56 -5.83 15.91 30.74
C MET A 56 -6.55 15.36 31.97
N GLN A 57 -5.83 15.05 33.06
CA GLN A 57 -6.41 14.62 34.33
C GLN A 57 -6.83 15.80 35.23
N ALA A 58 -6.30 17.01 35.00
CA ALA A 58 -6.65 18.23 35.74
C ALA A 58 -7.85 19.02 35.17
N SER A 59 -8.41 18.59 34.04
CA SER A 59 -9.52 19.27 33.33
C SER A 59 -10.86 18.53 33.47
N SER A 60 -10.99 17.64 34.44
CA SER A 60 -12.20 16.86 34.69
C SER A 60 -12.42 16.62 36.19
N GLU A 61 -12.77 17.66 36.95
CA GLU A 61 -13.61 17.50 38.14
C GLU A 61 -14.58 18.69 38.31
N PRO A 62 -15.83 18.43 38.78
CA PRO A 62 -16.86 19.43 39.04
C PRO A 62 -16.75 20.04 40.46
N ASP A 63 -17.27 21.26 40.59
CA ASP A 63 -17.45 22.05 41.82
C ASP A 63 -18.20 21.32 42.95
N ILE A 64 -18.01 21.84 44.19
CA ILE A 64 -18.64 21.58 45.52
C ILE A 64 -17.59 20.97 46.49
N ALA A 65 -17.14 21.54 47.62
CA ALA A 65 -17.54 22.69 48.46
C ALA A 65 -16.38 23.10 49.41
N GLU A 66 -16.44 24.31 49.98
CA GLU A 66 -15.66 24.77 51.16
C GLU A 66 -16.52 24.63 52.47
N PRO A 67 -16.00 24.82 53.72
CA PRO A 67 -14.61 25.06 54.16
C PRO A 67 -14.14 24.30 55.44
N CYS A 68 -12.86 24.53 55.75
CA CYS A 68 -12.28 24.78 57.10
C CYS A 68 -11.58 23.62 57.86
N GLY A 69 -10.35 23.93 58.32
CA GLY A 69 -9.90 23.51 59.65
C GLY A 69 -8.55 22.77 59.76
N SER A 70 -7.46 23.54 59.88
CA SER A 70 -6.37 23.40 60.88
C SER A 70 -5.64 22.07 61.14
N GLU A 71 -4.31 22.17 61.03
CA GLU A 71 -3.27 21.80 62.02
C GLU A 71 -2.44 20.49 61.94
N LEU A 72 -1.12 20.74 61.91
CA LEU A 72 -0.01 20.15 62.69
C LEU A 72 0.53 18.73 62.38
N ASP A 73 1.72 18.76 61.78
CA ASP A 73 3.03 18.32 62.31
C ASP A 73 3.38 16.84 62.60
N THR A 74 4.51 16.45 62.00
CA THR A 74 5.54 15.47 62.42
C THR A 74 5.21 14.01 62.76
N GLY A 75 5.96 13.08 62.12
CA GLY A 75 6.51 11.92 62.83
C GLY A 75 6.50 10.56 62.11
N ALA A 76 7.63 10.21 61.50
CA ALA A 76 8.34 8.92 61.45
C ALA A 76 7.62 7.54 61.41
N SER A 77 8.21 6.68 60.57
CA SER A 77 8.32 5.20 60.65
C SER A 77 7.16 4.35 60.11
N GLY A 78 7.50 3.48 59.16
CA GLY A 78 6.62 2.43 58.60
C GLY A 78 6.21 1.37 59.63
N PRO A 79 5.28 0.47 59.29
CA PRO A 79 5.63 -0.68 58.44
C PRO A 79 4.52 -1.11 57.45
N THR A 80 4.89 -1.96 56.49
CA THR A 80 3.97 -2.73 55.63
C THR A 80 3.02 -3.60 56.45
N PRO A 81 1.76 -3.75 55.98
CA PRO A 81 1.18 -5.09 55.88
C PRO A 81 0.43 -5.33 54.56
N THR A 82 0.38 -6.62 54.24
CA THR A 82 -0.22 -7.31 53.11
C THR A 82 -1.75 -7.30 53.12
N MET A 83 -2.32 -7.38 51.90
CA MET A 83 -3.64 -7.93 51.52
C MET A 83 -4.91 -7.23 52.03
N SER A 84 -5.67 -6.61 51.12
CA SER A 84 -7.03 -7.02 50.74
C SER A 84 -7.74 -5.98 49.85
N ASP A 85 -8.47 -6.49 48.86
CA ASP A 85 -9.65 -5.94 48.20
C ASP A 85 -9.56 -4.63 47.41
N ALA A 86 -9.47 -4.79 46.08
CA ALA A 86 -9.94 -3.78 45.13
C ALA A 86 -11.28 -4.25 44.51
N PRO A 87 -12.24 -3.33 44.27
CA PRO A 87 -13.63 -3.67 44.03
C PRO A 87 -13.86 -4.13 42.58
N ASN A 88 -14.72 -5.15 42.44
CA ASN A 88 -15.32 -5.58 41.19
C ASN A 88 -15.83 -4.40 40.35
N SER A 89 -15.22 -4.19 39.20
CA SER A 89 -15.83 -3.42 38.11
C SER A 89 -16.78 -4.36 37.34
N PRO A 90 -18.04 -3.96 37.09
CA PRO A 90 -18.99 -4.76 36.33
C PRO A 90 -18.71 -4.56 34.84
N TYR A 91 -17.62 -5.14 34.34
CA TYR A 91 -17.48 -5.44 32.92
C TYR A 91 -17.62 -6.95 32.75
N ASP A 92 -18.71 -7.29 32.08
CA ASP A 92 -19.15 -8.61 31.64
C ASP A 92 -17.97 -9.51 31.20
N ASN A 93 -17.61 -10.47 32.04
CA ASN A 93 -16.74 -11.60 31.71
C ASN A 93 -17.55 -12.69 30.98
N THR A 94 -18.20 -12.33 29.88
CA THR A 94 -19.03 -13.27 29.11
C THR A 94 -18.73 -13.19 27.62
N THR A 95 -17.55 -13.64 27.24
CA THR A 95 -17.35 -14.38 25.97
C THR A 95 -16.09 -15.20 26.09
N ILE A 96 -16.24 -16.46 26.48
CA ILE A 96 -15.30 -17.50 26.07
C ILE A 96 -15.31 -17.43 24.54
N SER A 97 -14.26 -16.86 23.92
CA SER A 97 -14.14 -16.83 22.47
C SER A 97 -14.04 -18.27 22.00
N SER A 98 -15.18 -18.88 21.63
CA SER A 98 -15.19 -20.22 21.08
C SER A 98 -14.44 -20.17 19.76
N ARG A 99 -13.42 -21.03 19.63
CA ARG A 99 -12.68 -21.23 18.39
C ARG A 99 -13.63 -21.28 17.20
N ILE A 100 -13.24 -20.68 16.08
CA ILE A 100 -14.04 -20.69 14.87
C ILE A 100 -14.30 -22.15 14.44
N PRO A 101 -15.57 -22.55 14.19
CA PRO A 101 -15.89 -23.91 13.78
C PRO A 101 -15.18 -24.31 12.48
N LEU A 102 -14.70 -25.55 12.41
CA LEU A 102 -14.09 -26.14 11.21
C LEU A 102 -14.99 -26.04 9.97
N SER A 103 -16.30 -26.23 10.14
CA SER A 103 -17.28 -26.08 9.06
C SER A 103 -17.27 -24.67 8.47
N THR A 104 -17.09 -23.64 9.29
CA THR A 104 -17.01 -22.24 8.84
C THR A 104 -15.73 -21.98 8.05
N PHE A 105 -14.59 -22.52 8.47
CA PHE A 105 -13.36 -22.44 7.66
C PHE A 105 -13.53 -23.15 6.33
N ASN A 106 -14.02 -24.38 6.34
CA ASN A 106 -14.21 -25.17 5.11
C ASN A 106 -15.08 -24.41 4.10
N TYR A 107 -16.21 -23.86 4.54
CA TYR A 107 -17.11 -23.07 3.70
C TYR A 107 -16.41 -21.90 3.00
N TYR A 108 -15.67 -21.07 3.74
CA TYR A 108 -15.00 -19.92 3.15
C TYR A 108 -13.75 -20.30 2.35
N LEU A 109 -13.05 -21.38 2.71
CA LEU A 109 -11.95 -21.93 1.91
C LEU A 109 -12.46 -22.48 0.56
N ASP A 110 -13.65 -23.07 0.52
CA ASP A 110 -14.29 -23.49 -0.74
C ASP A 110 -14.64 -22.30 -1.64
N ILE A 111 -15.13 -21.20 -1.05
CA ILE A 111 -15.41 -19.96 -1.78
C ILE A 111 -14.11 -19.37 -2.33
N TYR A 112 -13.05 -19.30 -1.51
CA TYR A 112 -11.73 -18.86 -1.95
C TYR A 112 -11.22 -19.70 -3.12
N GLN A 113 -11.27 -21.04 -3.00
CA GLN A 113 -10.80 -21.95 -4.04
C GLN A 113 -11.53 -21.70 -5.36
N SER A 114 -12.84 -21.48 -5.30
CA SER A 114 -13.69 -21.33 -6.48
C SER A 114 -13.59 -19.94 -7.14
N ASN A 115 -13.37 -18.88 -6.35
CA ASN A 115 -13.52 -17.50 -6.85
C ASN A 115 -12.23 -16.67 -6.81
N LEU A 116 -11.32 -16.94 -5.86
CA LEU A 116 -10.16 -16.09 -5.58
C LEU A 116 -8.83 -16.79 -5.79
N HIS A 117 -8.78 -18.12 -5.91
CA HIS A 117 -7.57 -18.83 -6.29
C HIS A 117 -7.02 -18.36 -7.65
N VAL A 118 -7.91 -17.96 -8.57
CA VAL A 118 -7.54 -17.37 -9.88
C VAL A 118 -6.84 -16.01 -9.77
N VAL A 119 -7.05 -15.29 -8.67
CA VAL A 119 -6.43 -13.99 -8.36
C VAL A 119 -5.17 -14.19 -7.50
N TRP A 120 -5.23 -15.08 -6.52
CA TRP A 120 -4.15 -15.38 -5.59
C TRP A 120 -3.80 -16.88 -5.61
N PRO A 121 -3.05 -17.39 -6.61
CA PRO A 121 -2.80 -18.82 -6.78
C PRO A 121 -1.68 -19.33 -5.86
N VAL A 122 -1.83 -19.15 -4.54
CA VAL A 122 -0.79 -19.41 -3.53
C VAL A 122 -1.24 -20.28 -2.36
N ILE A 123 -2.46 -20.81 -2.40
CA ILE A 123 -3.01 -21.65 -1.33
C ILE A 123 -3.45 -23.00 -1.89
N ASN A 124 -3.01 -24.07 -1.23
CA ASN A 124 -3.58 -25.40 -1.38
C ASN A 124 -4.67 -25.60 -0.32
N CYS A 125 -5.93 -25.39 -0.67
CA CYS A 125 -7.04 -25.47 0.27
C CYS A 125 -7.19 -26.84 0.92
N ASP A 126 -6.91 -27.93 0.21
CA ASP A 126 -7.03 -29.29 0.76
C ASP A 126 -5.98 -29.54 1.86
N SER A 127 -4.76 -29.05 1.66
CA SER A 127 -3.71 -29.08 2.68
C SER A 127 -4.11 -28.30 3.93
N ILE A 128 -4.66 -27.09 3.76
CA ILE A 128 -5.13 -26.26 4.87
C ILE A 128 -6.25 -26.97 5.65
N LYS A 129 -7.27 -27.50 4.95
CA LYS A 129 -8.40 -28.22 5.58
C LYS A 129 -7.96 -29.47 6.33
N SER A 130 -6.99 -30.20 5.79
CA SER A 130 -6.41 -31.39 6.44
C SER A 130 -5.66 -31.00 7.71
N ARG A 131 -4.78 -29.99 7.64
CA ARG A 131 -4.00 -29.50 8.78
C ARG A 131 -4.87 -28.88 9.88
N LEU A 132 -5.97 -28.22 9.53
CA LEU A 132 -6.92 -27.65 10.50
C LEU A 132 -7.56 -28.69 11.44
N GLN A 133 -7.53 -29.98 11.08
CA GLN A 133 -7.97 -31.05 11.98
C GLN A 133 -7.11 -31.14 13.24
N ASP A 134 -5.83 -30.75 13.16
CA ASP A 134 -4.99 -30.60 14.35
C ASP A 134 -5.27 -29.27 15.04
N THR A 135 -5.96 -29.36 16.18
CA THR A 135 -6.28 -28.20 17.00
C THR A 135 -5.05 -27.48 17.57
N ASN A 136 -3.86 -28.10 17.57
CA ASN A 136 -2.63 -27.48 18.07
C ASN A 136 -1.85 -26.71 16.99
N ASP A 137 -2.13 -26.93 15.70
CA ASP A 137 -1.52 -26.17 14.62
C ASP A 137 -2.12 -24.75 14.58
N ARG A 138 -1.56 -23.86 15.39
CA ARG A 138 -1.98 -22.46 15.44
C ARG A 138 -1.59 -21.69 14.18
N ALA A 139 -0.55 -22.13 13.47
CA ALA A 139 -0.03 -21.44 12.29
C ALA A 139 -1.02 -21.60 11.14
N VAL A 140 -1.49 -22.81 10.87
CA VAL A 140 -2.55 -23.04 9.88
C VAL A 140 -3.87 -22.40 10.28
N TYR A 141 -4.18 -22.38 11.58
CA TYR A 141 -5.39 -21.74 12.07
C TYR A 141 -5.37 -20.22 11.83
N ALA A 142 -4.25 -19.55 12.14
CA ALA A 142 -4.06 -18.14 11.84
C ALA A 142 -4.17 -17.85 10.34
N LEU A 143 -3.53 -18.70 9.51
CA LEU A 143 -3.58 -18.59 8.06
C LEU A 143 -5.00 -18.75 7.52
N ALA A 144 -5.73 -19.77 7.96
CA ALA A 144 -7.11 -20.01 7.57
C ALA A 144 -8.01 -18.83 7.93
N ALA A 145 -7.88 -18.28 9.15
CA ALA A 145 -8.60 -17.10 9.58
C ALA A 145 -8.27 -15.86 8.74
N ALA A 146 -7.00 -15.66 8.37
CA ALA A 146 -6.60 -14.58 7.48
C ALA A 146 -7.19 -14.74 6.07
N ILE A 147 -7.11 -15.93 5.47
CA ILE A 147 -7.70 -16.23 4.15
C ILE A 147 -9.20 -15.99 4.15
N CYS A 148 -9.92 -16.48 5.18
CA CYS A 148 -11.35 -16.29 5.29
C CYS A 148 -11.70 -14.80 5.46
N SER A 149 -10.96 -14.05 6.29
CA SER A 149 -11.20 -12.61 6.46
C SER A 149 -11.05 -11.84 5.14
N ALA A 150 -9.99 -12.13 4.38
CA ALA A 150 -9.74 -11.54 3.08
C ALA A 150 -10.81 -11.94 2.06
N THR A 151 -11.22 -13.21 2.05
CA THR A 151 -12.24 -13.74 1.12
C THR A 151 -13.60 -13.07 1.33
N ILE A 152 -14.03 -12.95 2.59
CA ILE A 152 -15.31 -12.31 2.93
C ILE A 152 -15.26 -10.82 2.56
N ALA A 153 -14.17 -10.13 2.88
CA ALA A 153 -14.03 -8.70 2.59
C ALA A 153 -13.94 -8.42 1.08
N GLN A 154 -13.12 -9.20 0.35
CA GLN A 154 -12.92 -9.06 -1.10
C GLN A 154 -14.23 -9.23 -1.88
N LEU A 155 -14.99 -10.27 -1.56
CA LEU A 155 -16.23 -10.62 -2.28
C LEU A 155 -17.49 -9.97 -1.67
N HIS A 156 -17.33 -9.16 -0.62
CA HIS A 156 -18.45 -8.50 0.08
C HIS A 156 -19.55 -9.49 0.48
N LEU A 157 -19.17 -10.68 0.99
CA LEU A 157 -20.12 -11.74 1.30
C LEU A 157 -21.04 -11.31 2.46
N THR A 158 -22.35 -11.48 2.26
CA THR A 158 -23.35 -11.22 3.30
C THR A 158 -23.27 -12.29 4.38
N VAL A 159 -22.98 -11.86 5.61
CA VAL A 159 -22.86 -12.73 6.77
C VAL A 159 -24.25 -12.96 7.37
N ASN A 160 -24.88 -14.09 7.06
CA ASN A 160 -26.16 -14.47 7.69
C ASN A 160 -25.91 -14.90 9.14
N GLY A 161 -26.86 -14.61 10.04
CA GLY A 161 -26.71 -14.44 11.51
C GLY A 161 -26.02 -15.51 12.38
N ASN A 162 -25.43 -16.56 11.83
CA ASN A 162 -24.57 -17.53 12.54
C ASN A 162 -23.13 -17.61 12.01
N LEU A 163 -22.80 -16.91 10.92
CA LEU A 163 -21.47 -16.94 10.32
C LEU A 163 -20.61 -15.80 10.90
N HIS A 164 -19.30 -16.04 11.09
CA HIS A 164 -18.41 -15.01 11.62
C HIS A 164 -18.23 -13.88 10.60
N SER A 165 -18.18 -12.64 11.09
CA SER A 165 -17.88 -11.48 10.26
C SER A 165 -16.42 -11.48 9.79
N HIS A 166 -16.13 -10.80 8.68
CA HIS A 166 -14.74 -10.62 8.22
C HIS A 166 -13.83 -10.00 9.29
N HIS A 167 -14.36 -9.08 10.12
CA HIS A 167 -13.63 -8.50 11.23
C HIS A 167 -13.30 -9.51 12.32
N GLN A 168 -14.23 -10.41 12.65
CA GLN A 168 -13.98 -11.45 13.65
C GLN A 168 -12.93 -12.46 13.17
N MET A 169 -12.99 -12.86 11.89
CA MET A 169 -11.97 -13.70 11.27
C MET A 169 -10.57 -13.06 11.32
N ALA A 170 -10.47 -11.75 11.01
CA ALA A 170 -9.21 -11.03 11.08
C ALA A 170 -8.67 -10.93 12.52
N LEU A 171 -9.53 -10.62 13.49
CA LEU A 171 -9.15 -10.56 14.91
C LEU A 171 -8.65 -11.92 15.42
N GLU A 172 -9.28 -13.00 14.98
CA GLU A 172 -8.86 -14.35 15.32
C GLU A 172 -7.48 -14.69 14.73
N ALA A 173 -7.23 -14.31 13.47
CA ALA A 173 -5.93 -14.46 12.84
C ALA A 173 -4.83 -13.68 13.60
N GLU A 174 -5.09 -12.43 13.97
CA GLU A 174 -4.15 -11.62 14.75
C GLU A 174 -3.87 -12.21 16.14
N SER A 175 -4.92 -12.68 16.81
CA SER A 175 -4.82 -13.30 18.13
C SER A 175 -4.01 -14.60 18.07
N ALA A 176 -4.28 -15.45 17.08
CA ALA A 176 -3.55 -16.71 16.88
C ALA A 176 -2.06 -16.48 16.56
N ARG A 177 -1.73 -15.48 15.72
CA ARG A 177 -0.33 -15.09 15.45
C ARG A 177 0.36 -14.58 16.70
N PHE A 178 -0.29 -13.74 17.49
CA PHE A 178 0.30 -13.20 18.72
C PHE A 178 0.65 -14.33 19.71
N LEU A 179 -0.25 -15.30 19.87
CA LEU A 179 -0.06 -16.47 20.73
C LEU A 179 1.03 -17.45 20.26
N LEU A 180 1.47 -17.34 19.01
CA LEU A 180 2.55 -18.14 18.44
C LEU A 180 3.94 -17.53 18.67
N ASP A 181 4.04 -16.28 19.15
CA ASP A 181 5.25 -15.47 18.94
C ASP A 181 5.72 -15.56 17.47
N TYR A 182 4.84 -15.11 16.57
CA TYR A 182 5.05 -15.19 15.13
C TYR A 182 6.38 -14.58 14.67
N SER A 183 6.93 -13.62 15.42
CA SER A 183 8.21 -12.97 15.13
C SER A 183 9.41 -13.93 15.15
N SER A 184 9.27 -15.06 15.84
CA SER A 184 10.27 -16.12 15.95
C SER A 184 10.07 -17.27 14.96
N HIS A 185 9.02 -17.22 14.11
CA HIS A 185 8.62 -18.31 13.22
C HIS A 185 8.81 -17.95 11.74
N GLU A 186 9.91 -18.41 11.16
CA GLU A 186 10.25 -18.22 9.74
C GLU A 186 9.52 -19.25 8.86
N THR A 187 8.21 -19.05 8.67
CA THR A 187 7.36 -20.00 7.91
C THR A 187 6.58 -19.32 6.79
N ILE A 188 6.24 -20.10 5.78
CA ILE A 188 5.38 -19.69 4.67
C ILE A 188 3.97 -19.35 5.17
N ASP A 189 3.49 -20.06 6.20
CA ASP A 189 2.20 -19.76 6.82
C ASP A 189 2.20 -18.36 7.45
N ALA A 190 3.27 -17.98 8.17
CA ALA A 190 3.40 -16.64 8.74
C ALA A 190 3.43 -15.55 7.65
N LEU A 191 4.20 -15.78 6.57
CA LEU A 191 4.25 -14.90 5.40
C LEU A 191 2.86 -14.71 4.77
N LEU A 192 2.18 -15.81 4.44
CA LEU A 192 0.88 -15.77 3.76
C LEU A 192 -0.20 -15.21 4.67
N THR A 193 -0.13 -15.46 5.97
CA THR A 193 -1.05 -14.86 6.93
C THR A 193 -0.90 -13.33 6.95
N SER A 194 0.33 -12.79 6.89
CA SER A 194 0.55 -11.33 6.77
C SER A 194 0.01 -10.80 5.45
N PHE A 195 0.23 -11.51 4.34
CA PHE A 195 -0.28 -11.13 3.02
C PHE A 195 -1.82 -11.06 3.00
N PHE A 196 -2.52 -12.07 3.52
CA PHE A 196 -3.99 -12.06 3.54
C PHE A 196 -4.57 -11.04 4.53
N LEU A 197 -3.90 -10.77 5.65
CA LEU A 197 -4.27 -9.66 6.53
C LEU A 197 -4.07 -8.29 5.85
N HIS A 198 -3.01 -8.13 5.04
CA HIS A 198 -2.84 -6.95 4.20
C HIS A 198 -4.03 -6.75 3.25
N VAL A 199 -4.44 -7.81 2.56
CA VAL A 199 -5.62 -7.79 1.65
C VAL A 199 -6.88 -7.38 2.41
N PHE A 200 -7.12 -7.98 3.57
CA PHE A 200 -8.26 -7.63 4.43
C PHE A 200 -8.27 -6.14 4.84
N TYR A 201 -7.14 -5.62 5.32
CA TYR A 201 -7.07 -4.23 5.77
C TYR A 201 -7.08 -3.22 4.63
N SER A 202 -6.65 -3.62 3.42
CA SER A 202 -6.81 -2.81 2.22
C SER A 202 -8.30 -2.66 1.88
N ASN A 203 -9.04 -3.78 1.85
CA ASN A 203 -10.47 -3.79 1.57
C ASN A 203 -11.32 -3.03 2.61
N THR A 204 -10.86 -2.94 3.86
CA THR A 204 -11.56 -2.20 4.93
C THR A 204 -11.08 -0.76 5.10
N GLY A 205 -10.25 -0.25 4.17
CA GLY A 205 -9.77 1.14 4.17
C GLY A 205 -8.71 1.47 5.23
N LYS A 206 -8.19 0.49 5.98
CA LYS A 206 -7.14 0.69 7.00
C LYS A 206 -5.75 0.67 6.36
N MET A 207 -5.50 1.64 5.49
CA MET A 207 -4.36 1.65 4.56
C MET A 207 -2.99 1.57 5.25
N THR A 208 -2.78 2.28 6.36
CA THR A 208 -1.51 2.21 7.11
C THR A 208 -1.22 0.80 7.62
N LYS A 209 -2.23 0.14 8.20
CA LYS A 209 -2.09 -1.23 8.72
C LYS A 209 -1.87 -2.22 7.58
N SER A 210 -2.64 -2.08 6.50
CA SER A 210 -2.47 -2.85 5.27
C SER A 210 -1.04 -2.74 4.72
N THR A 211 -0.49 -1.53 4.66
CA THR A 211 0.89 -1.29 4.19
C THR A 211 1.91 -1.98 5.08
N LEU A 212 1.80 -1.85 6.40
CA LEU A 212 2.74 -2.49 7.34
C LEU A 212 2.75 -4.01 7.20
N LEU A 213 1.58 -4.63 7.04
CA LEU A 213 1.44 -6.08 6.85
C LEU A 213 2.01 -6.55 5.51
N LEU A 214 1.90 -5.76 4.45
CA LEU A 214 2.57 -6.06 3.17
C LEU A 214 4.09 -6.02 3.33
N ARG A 215 4.62 -5.00 4.02
CA ARG A 215 6.05 -4.90 4.32
C ARG A 215 6.53 -6.06 5.20
N GLU A 216 5.71 -6.52 6.12
CA GLU A 216 5.98 -7.70 6.94
C GLU A 216 6.04 -8.98 6.09
N ALA A 217 5.06 -9.22 5.21
CA ALA A 217 5.07 -10.37 4.29
C ALA A 217 6.32 -10.38 3.39
N ILE A 218 6.71 -9.20 2.89
CA ILE A 218 7.95 -9.02 2.12
C ILE A 218 9.19 -9.30 2.98
N ALA A 219 9.22 -8.86 4.23
CA ALA A 219 10.31 -9.15 5.15
C ALA A 219 10.47 -10.66 5.39
N TYR A 220 9.37 -11.39 5.60
CA TYR A 220 9.41 -12.86 5.65
C TYR A 220 9.97 -13.47 4.36
N SER A 221 9.56 -12.96 3.21
CA SER A 221 10.07 -13.42 1.92
C SER A 221 11.59 -13.21 1.78
N HIS A 222 12.13 -12.14 2.36
CA HIS A 222 13.57 -11.90 2.42
C HIS A 222 14.27 -12.86 3.38
N ILE A 223 13.72 -13.05 4.58
CA ILE A 223 14.28 -13.96 5.60
C ILE A 223 14.37 -15.39 5.07
N LEU A 224 13.29 -15.86 4.44
CA LEU A 224 13.21 -17.20 3.85
C LEU A 224 14.03 -17.35 2.56
N GLY A 225 14.45 -16.26 1.91
CA GLY A 225 15.28 -16.29 0.71
C GLY A 225 14.54 -16.45 -0.63
N LEU A 226 13.21 -16.33 -0.69
CA LEU A 226 12.42 -16.54 -1.93
C LEU A 226 12.78 -15.57 -3.08
N HIS A 227 13.49 -14.49 -2.79
CA HIS A 227 13.94 -13.52 -3.79
C HIS A 227 15.25 -13.93 -4.49
N GLN A 228 15.91 -15.00 -4.03
CA GLN A 228 17.21 -15.46 -4.51
C GLN A 228 17.10 -16.80 -5.22
N ASP A 229 17.87 -16.97 -6.30
CA ASP A 229 17.94 -18.21 -7.08
C ASP A 229 18.45 -19.41 -6.26
N ILE A 230 19.37 -19.17 -5.31
CA ILE A 230 19.94 -20.21 -4.45
C ILE A 230 18.88 -21.01 -3.67
N PHE A 231 17.78 -20.35 -3.29
CA PHE A 231 16.65 -20.98 -2.59
C PHE A 231 16.03 -22.13 -3.41
N TYR A 232 16.10 -22.05 -4.74
CA TYR A 232 15.43 -22.97 -5.66
C TYR A 232 16.31 -24.13 -6.15
N THR A 233 17.60 -24.13 -5.83
CA THR A 233 18.59 -25.03 -6.45
C THR A 233 18.34 -26.53 -6.27
N ASN A 234 17.67 -26.94 -5.18
CA ASN A 234 17.45 -28.35 -4.83
C ASN A 234 15.97 -28.70 -4.65
N LEU A 235 15.06 -27.90 -5.22
CA LEU A 235 13.63 -28.12 -5.14
C LEU A 235 13.13 -28.86 -6.39
N ASP A 236 12.10 -29.69 -6.24
CA ASP A 236 11.39 -30.22 -7.40
C ASP A 236 10.62 -29.11 -8.14
N THR A 237 10.20 -29.40 -9.36
CA THR A 237 9.51 -28.43 -10.23
C THR A 237 8.24 -27.88 -9.59
N ASN A 238 7.42 -28.70 -8.94
CA ASN A 238 6.13 -28.26 -8.39
C ASN A 238 6.36 -27.34 -7.18
N THR A 239 7.29 -27.71 -6.30
CA THR A 239 7.67 -26.91 -5.14
C THR A 239 8.33 -25.59 -5.58
N THR A 240 9.18 -25.62 -6.61
CA THR A 240 9.77 -24.41 -7.22
C THR A 240 8.68 -23.46 -7.70
N GLN A 241 7.72 -23.96 -8.50
CA GLN A 241 6.64 -23.14 -9.03
C GLN A 241 5.72 -22.60 -7.91
N TYR A 242 5.47 -23.36 -6.85
CA TYR A 242 4.72 -22.90 -5.68
C TYR A 242 5.39 -21.67 -5.03
N TYR A 243 6.68 -21.75 -4.72
CA TYR A 243 7.39 -20.62 -4.10
C TYR A 243 7.60 -19.44 -5.05
N LEU A 244 7.77 -19.69 -6.36
CA LEU A 244 7.78 -18.62 -7.36
C LEU A 244 6.45 -17.88 -7.38
N ARG A 245 5.30 -18.55 -7.32
CA ARG A 245 3.99 -17.87 -7.26
C ARG A 245 3.88 -16.96 -6.04
N ILE A 246 4.40 -17.38 -4.88
CA ILE A 246 4.45 -16.56 -3.67
C ILE A 246 5.35 -15.34 -3.86
N ALA A 247 6.56 -15.52 -4.39
CA ALA A 247 7.47 -14.41 -4.64
C ALA A 247 6.86 -13.42 -5.64
N TRP A 248 6.29 -13.92 -6.74
CA TRP A 248 5.68 -13.09 -7.77
C TRP A 248 4.42 -12.38 -7.31
N ILE A 249 3.55 -13.00 -6.49
CA ILE A 249 2.37 -12.29 -5.97
C ILE A 249 2.80 -11.13 -5.06
N LEU A 250 3.79 -11.34 -4.19
CA LEU A 250 4.34 -10.26 -3.37
C LEU A 250 4.95 -9.14 -4.23
N PHE A 251 5.67 -9.50 -5.29
CA PHE A 251 6.29 -8.54 -6.20
C PHE A 251 5.27 -7.64 -6.91
N ILE A 252 4.19 -8.21 -7.44
CA ILE A 252 3.16 -7.44 -8.13
C ILE A 252 2.31 -6.63 -7.15
N THR A 253 1.97 -7.19 -5.99
CA THR A 253 1.20 -6.48 -4.95
C THR A 253 2.01 -5.31 -4.38
N ASP A 254 3.30 -5.50 -4.11
CA ASP A 254 4.18 -4.42 -3.65
C ASP A 254 4.20 -3.24 -4.62
N ARG A 255 4.37 -3.51 -5.92
CA ARG A 255 4.41 -2.47 -6.94
C ARG A 255 3.07 -1.80 -7.13
N ALA A 256 1.99 -2.57 -7.23
CA ALA A 256 0.65 -2.03 -7.36
C ALA A 256 0.35 -1.08 -6.20
N HIS A 257 0.55 -1.55 -4.97
CA HIS A 257 0.35 -0.80 -3.75
C HIS A 257 1.23 0.46 -3.67
N SER A 258 2.50 0.32 -4.05
CA SER A 258 3.47 1.41 -4.03
C SER A 258 3.15 2.50 -5.04
N LEU A 259 2.72 2.14 -6.25
CA LEU A 259 2.28 3.09 -7.28
C LEU A 259 0.97 3.78 -6.92
N GLN A 260 0.00 3.06 -6.33
CA GLN A 260 -1.30 3.63 -5.95
C GLN A 260 -1.24 4.58 -4.76
N HIS A 261 -0.23 4.43 -3.90
CA HIS A 261 -0.13 5.18 -2.64
C HIS A 261 1.14 6.05 -2.54
N ASP A 262 1.84 6.27 -3.65
CA ASP A 262 3.07 7.06 -3.73
C ASP A 262 4.14 6.62 -2.70
N LEU A 263 4.27 5.31 -2.51
CA LEU A 263 5.29 4.70 -1.65
C LEU A 263 6.43 4.10 -2.51
N PRO A 264 7.64 3.95 -1.95
CA PRO A 264 8.67 3.18 -2.62
C PRO A 264 8.38 1.67 -2.52
N PRO A 265 8.51 0.89 -3.62
CA PRO A 265 8.50 -0.56 -3.57
C PRO A 265 9.75 -1.06 -2.84
N THR A 266 9.62 -2.18 -2.13
CA THR A 266 10.71 -2.76 -1.32
C THR A 266 11.08 -4.17 -1.75
N PHE A 267 10.29 -4.82 -2.59
CA PHE A 267 10.55 -6.18 -3.02
C PHE A 267 11.16 -6.23 -4.42
N LYS A 268 12.36 -6.79 -4.52
CA LYS A 268 13.08 -7.01 -5.77
C LYS A 268 13.37 -8.49 -5.92
N LEU A 269 13.06 -9.00 -7.10
CA LEU A 269 13.33 -10.38 -7.48
C LEU A 269 14.70 -10.46 -8.15
N GLY A 270 15.46 -11.51 -7.84
CA GLY A 270 16.75 -11.76 -8.49
C GLY A 270 16.59 -11.94 -10.01
N PRO A 271 17.52 -11.42 -10.83
CA PRO A 271 17.43 -11.53 -12.28
C PRO A 271 17.63 -12.97 -12.80
N THR A 272 18.17 -13.85 -11.96
CA THR A 272 18.50 -15.26 -12.26
C THR A 272 17.49 -16.25 -11.67
N LEU A 273 16.34 -15.79 -11.17
CA LEU A 273 15.30 -16.68 -10.67
C LEU A 273 14.83 -17.64 -11.76
N PRO A 274 14.45 -18.89 -11.41
CA PRO A 274 13.84 -19.79 -12.38
C PRO A 274 12.56 -19.19 -12.97
N GLU A 275 12.28 -19.54 -14.22
CA GLU A 275 11.11 -19.03 -14.93
C GLU A 275 9.80 -19.51 -14.29
N LEU A 276 8.87 -18.57 -14.08
CA LEU A 276 7.50 -18.88 -13.66
C LEU A 276 6.75 -19.47 -14.86
N GLN A 277 6.29 -20.71 -14.72
CA GLN A 277 5.68 -21.47 -15.81
C GLN A 277 4.15 -21.47 -15.74
N PRO A 278 3.46 -21.53 -16.88
CA PRO A 278 2.03 -21.75 -16.91
C PRO A 278 1.68 -23.18 -16.44
N GLN A 279 0.96 -23.32 -15.31
CA GLN A 279 0.26 -24.55 -14.92
C GLN A 279 -0.85 -24.90 -15.92
N GLU A 280 -0.88 -26.16 -16.36
CA GLU A 280 -1.73 -26.67 -17.43
C GLU A 280 -3.21 -26.80 -17.03
N ASP A 281 -3.51 -27.04 -15.75
CA ASP A 281 -4.83 -27.59 -15.36
C ASP A 281 -6.01 -26.60 -15.22
N ALA A 282 -5.87 -25.30 -15.53
CA ALA A 282 -7.02 -24.39 -15.35
C ALA A 282 -6.97 -23.04 -16.09
N GLY A 283 -6.06 -22.82 -17.05
CA GLY A 283 -5.86 -21.49 -17.67
C GLY A 283 -5.33 -20.40 -16.70
N LEU A 284 -5.27 -20.72 -15.40
CA LEU A 284 -4.88 -19.89 -14.27
C LEU A 284 -3.51 -19.22 -14.45
N SER A 285 -2.63 -19.84 -15.22
CA SER A 285 -1.21 -19.56 -15.12
C SER A 285 -0.64 -18.74 -16.26
N THR A 286 -1.28 -18.69 -17.43
CA THR A 286 -0.83 -17.79 -18.52
C THR A 286 -1.15 -16.34 -18.19
N ALA A 287 -2.31 -16.09 -17.56
CA ALA A 287 -2.71 -14.75 -17.16
C ALA A 287 -1.86 -14.21 -16.01
N PHE A 288 -1.66 -15.00 -14.94
CA PHE A 288 -0.79 -14.62 -13.83
C PHE A 288 0.65 -14.34 -14.30
N CYS A 289 1.21 -15.18 -15.18
CA CYS A 289 2.54 -14.91 -15.77
C CYS A 289 2.55 -13.61 -16.58
N SER A 290 1.50 -13.33 -17.34
CA SER A 290 1.40 -12.09 -18.13
C SER A 290 1.33 -10.85 -17.22
N LEU A 291 0.61 -10.95 -16.09
CA LEU A 291 0.55 -9.90 -15.07
C LEU A 291 1.92 -9.67 -14.42
N CYS A 292 2.65 -10.74 -14.11
CA CYS A 292 4.01 -10.66 -13.58
C CYS A 292 4.95 -9.91 -14.56
N ARG A 293 4.89 -10.25 -15.85
CA ARG A 293 5.69 -9.57 -16.90
C ARG A 293 5.33 -8.09 -17.05
N LEU A 294 4.06 -7.70 -16.89
CA LEU A 294 3.65 -6.29 -16.90
C LEU A 294 4.41 -5.50 -15.83
N PHE A 295 4.37 -5.97 -14.57
CA PHE A 295 5.06 -5.31 -13.45
C PHE A 295 6.58 -5.46 -13.49
N GLN A 296 7.12 -6.50 -14.12
CA GLN A 296 8.57 -6.66 -14.31
C GLN A 296 9.16 -5.52 -15.13
N SER A 297 8.41 -4.96 -16.08
CA SER A 297 8.77 -3.74 -16.82
C SER A 297 9.03 -2.55 -15.89
N PHE A 298 8.43 -2.55 -14.69
CA PHE A 298 8.58 -1.54 -13.65
C PHE A 298 9.52 -1.98 -12.51
N GLN A 299 10.33 -3.04 -12.70
CA GLN A 299 11.25 -3.51 -11.66
C GLN A 299 12.29 -2.43 -11.29
N ASP A 300 12.85 -1.78 -12.30
CA ASP A 300 13.93 -0.78 -12.18
C ASP A 300 13.45 0.65 -12.44
N ALA A 301 12.13 0.85 -12.56
CA ALA A 301 11.52 2.08 -13.03
C ALA A 301 10.53 2.65 -12.02
N CYS A 302 10.99 2.85 -10.78
CA CYS A 302 10.19 3.52 -9.78
C CYS A 302 10.07 5.02 -10.13
N PRO A 303 8.91 5.68 -9.95
CA PRO A 303 8.73 7.10 -10.26
C PRO A 303 9.81 8.08 -9.74
N PRO A 304 10.44 7.88 -8.57
CA PRO A 304 11.54 8.73 -8.11
C PRO A 304 12.81 8.60 -8.97
N ASP A 305 13.12 7.40 -9.45
CA ASP A 305 14.35 7.11 -10.21
C ASP A 305 14.22 7.60 -11.66
N ILE A 306 13.01 7.55 -12.23
CA ILE A 306 12.70 8.04 -13.60
C ILE A 306 12.87 9.56 -13.73
N ARG A 307 12.68 10.32 -12.64
CA ARG A 307 12.83 11.79 -12.63
C ARG A 307 14.29 12.26 -12.65
N SER A 308 15.25 11.34 -12.64
CA SER A 308 16.68 11.64 -12.76
C SER A 308 17.12 11.80 -14.23
N THR A 309 18.24 12.49 -14.46
CA THR A 309 18.82 12.75 -15.78
C THR A 309 19.08 11.44 -16.53
N GLY A 310 18.34 11.17 -17.62
CA GLY A 310 18.42 9.93 -18.41
C GLY A 310 17.12 9.10 -18.46
N GLY A 311 16.06 9.51 -17.75
CA GLY A 311 14.78 8.79 -17.68
C GLY A 311 14.02 8.61 -19.00
N HIS A 312 14.27 9.42 -20.03
CA HIS A 312 13.55 9.38 -21.31
C HIS A 312 13.70 8.04 -22.05
N HIS A 313 14.91 7.47 -22.09
CA HIS A 313 15.15 6.17 -22.73
C HIS A 313 14.48 5.02 -21.96
N LEU A 314 14.48 5.10 -20.63
CA LEU A 314 13.81 4.12 -19.76
C LEU A 314 12.28 4.15 -19.98
N LEU A 315 11.68 5.36 -20.02
CA LEU A 315 10.26 5.55 -20.33
C LEU A 315 9.87 4.99 -21.70
N GLY A 316 10.68 5.26 -22.73
CA GLY A 316 10.47 4.72 -24.08
C GLY A 316 10.53 3.19 -24.14
N ASN A 317 11.44 2.58 -23.39
CA ASN A 317 11.57 1.11 -23.32
C ASN A 317 10.37 0.48 -22.63
N ILE A 318 9.93 1.01 -21.49
CA ILE A 318 8.76 0.52 -20.76
C ILE A 318 7.50 0.69 -21.60
N SER A 319 7.32 1.85 -22.25
CA SER A 319 6.21 2.11 -23.16
C SER A 319 6.19 1.09 -24.31
N THR A 320 7.35 0.77 -24.89
CA THR A 320 7.45 -0.25 -25.95
C THR A 320 7.14 -1.65 -25.43
N GLN A 321 7.58 -1.99 -24.22
CA GLN A 321 7.29 -3.27 -23.58
C GLN A 321 5.79 -3.44 -23.31
N LEU A 322 5.14 -2.46 -22.69
CA LEU A 322 3.68 -2.45 -22.46
C LEU A 322 2.87 -2.46 -23.77
N ARG A 323 3.42 -1.93 -24.86
CA ARG A 323 2.82 -2.03 -26.20
C ARG A 323 2.93 -3.41 -26.81
N ARG A 324 4.04 -4.13 -26.61
CA ARG A 324 4.20 -5.51 -27.07
C ARG A 324 3.28 -6.48 -26.32
N THR A 325 2.96 -6.20 -25.06
CA THR A 325 2.08 -7.05 -24.24
C THR A 325 0.59 -6.98 -24.65
N HIS A 326 0.19 -6.15 -25.62
CA HIS A 326 -1.21 -6.06 -26.08
C HIS A 326 -1.76 -7.32 -26.75
N LEU A 327 -0.90 -8.27 -27.12
CA LEU A 327 -1.30 -9.61 -27.56
C LEU A 327 -1.41 -10.54 -26.35
N PHE A 328 -2.31 -10.22 -25.42
CA PHE A 328 -2.56 -11.10 -24.29
C PHE A 328 -3.01 -12.47 -24.80
N PRO A 329 -2.51 -13.57 -24.20
CA PRO A 329 -2.98 -14.90 -24.57
C PRO A 329 -4.49 -15.00 -24.37
N LEU A 330 -5.15 -15.81 -25.20
CA LEU A 330 -6.54 -16.19 -24.99
C LEU A 330 -6.67 -16.77 -23.58
N CYS A 331 -7.29 -16.01 -22.68
CA CYS A 331 -7.54 -16.41 -21.31
C CYS A 331 -9.03 -16.71 -21.19
N GLU A 332 -9.38 -17.95 -20.85
CA GLU A 332 -10.79 -18.35 -20.76
C GLU A 332 -11.46 -17.75 -19.53
N ASN A 333 -10.70 -17.55 -18.44
CA ASN A 333 -11.22 -17.00 -17.21
C ASN A 333 -11.43 -15.49 -17.29
N GLU A 334 -12.68 -15.07 -17.17
CA GLU A 334 -13.08 -13.67 -17.28
C GLU A 334 -12.50 -12.78 -16.16
N VAL A 335 -12.39 -13.29 -14.92
CA VAL A 335 -11.80 -12.57 -13.78
C VAL A 335 -10.33 -12.23 -14.06
N GLN A 336 -9.58 -13.18 -14.63
CA GLN A 336 -8.18 -12.96 -14.97
C GLN A 336 -8.01 -12.02 -16.16
N ARG A 337 -8.88 -12.11 -17.17
CA ARG A 337 -8.93 -11.14 -18.28
C ARG A 337 -9.18 -9.73 -17.77
N ALA A 338 -10.11 -9.56 -16.83
CA ALA A 338 -10.43 -8.27 -16.24
C ALA A 338 -9.21 -7.65 -15.54
N ASP A 339 -8.48 -8.43 -14.74
CA ASP A 339 -7.26 -7.94 -14.08
C ASP A 339 -6.21 -7.45 -15.07
N LEU A 340 -5.93 -8.27 -16.09
CA LEU A 340 -4.91 -7.97 -17.09
C LEU A 340 -5.24 -6.70 -17.88
N VAL A 341 -6.46 -6.61 -18.39
CA VAL A 341 -6.91 -5.51 -19.25
C VAL A 341 -6.88 -4.18 -18.49
N VAL A 342 -7.41 -4.19 -17.26
CA VAL A 342 -7.47 -2.97 -16.45
C VAL A 342 -6.08 -2.60 -15.92
N THR A 343 -5.30 -3.57 -15.46
CA THR A 343 -3.94 -3.32 -14.96
C THR A 343 -3.00 -2.82 -16.07
N ASP A 344 -3.07 -3.36 -17.29
CA ASP A 344 -2.30 -2.86 -18.44
C ASP A 344 -2.62 -1.38 -18.74
N SER A 345 -3.91 -1.07 -18.83
CA SER A 345 -4.38 0.28 -19.14
C SER A 345 -3.99 1.26 -18.04
N TRP A 346 -4.12 0.85 -16.78
CA TRP A 346 -3.70 1.62 -15.62
C TRP A 346 -2.19 1.88 -15.62
N LEU A 347 -1.34 0.85 -15.80
CA LEU A 347 0.12 1.01 -15.83
C LEU A 347 0.58 1.93 -16.96
N ARG A 348 -0.10 1.91 -18.11
CA ARG A 348 0.15 2.85 -19.21
C ARG A 348 -0.14 4.29 -18.81
N VAL A 349 -1.26 4.54 -18.15
CA VAL A 349 -1.61 5.88 -17.63
C VAL A 349 -0.65 6.33 -16.54
N VAL A 350 -0.24 5.44 -15.64
CA VAL A 350 0.79 5.73 -14.63
C VAL A 350 2.12 6.13 -15.30
N LEU A 351 2.56 5.36 -16.30
CA LEU A 351 3.76 5.68 -17.07
C LEU A 351 3.67 7.04 -17.75
N TRP A 352 2.51 7.36 -18.34
CA TRP A 352 2.25 8.66 -18.93
C TRP A 352 2.33 9.80 -17.92
N LYS A 353 1.73 9.65 -16.73
CA LYS A 353 1.81 10.67 -15.67
C LYS A 353 3.26 10.94 -15.25
N VAL A 354 4.08 9.89 -15.16
CA VAL A 354 5.52 10.05 -14.87
C VAL A 354 6.26 10.74 -16.03
N ALA A 355 5.81 10.52 -17.26
CA ALA A 355 6.40 11.10 -18.45
C ALA A 355 5.98 12.55 -18.71
N ILE A 356 4.96 13.11 -18.03
CA ILE A 356 4.46 14.49 -18.23
C ILE A 356 5.58 15.53 -18.43
N PRO A 357 6.65 15.58 -17.61
CA PRO A 357 7.72 16.57 -17.79
C PRO A 357 8.50 16.45 -19.12
N TYR A 358 8.37 15.32 -19.82
CA TYR A 358 9.07 14.97 -21.05
C TYR A 358 8.11 14.77 -22.24
N VAL A 359 6.81 15.03 -22.06
CA VAL A 359 5.82 14.90 -23.14
C VAL A 359 6.04 16.04 -24.13
N ASP A 360 6.45 15.69 -25.35
CA ASP A 360 6.48 16.65 -26.44
C ASP A 360 5.05 17.12 -26.71
N SER A 361 4.86 18.44 -26.86
CA SER A 361 3.56 19.06 -27.14
C SER A 361 3.00 18.69 -28.53
N THR A 362 3.67 17.82 -29.28
CA THR A 362 3.22 17.36 -30.60
C THR A 362 1.96 16.52 -30.47
N THR A 363 0.87 17.07 -30.99
CA THR A 363 -0.47 16.49 -31.01
C THR A 363 -0.68 15.68 -32.28
N ASP A 364 0.02 14.55 -32.43
CA ASP A 364 -0.37 13.57 -33.44
C ASP A 364 -1.38 12.59 -32.81
N PRO A 365 -2.66 12.57 -33.25
CA PRO A 365 -3.66 11.64 -32.76
C PRO A 365 -3.35 10.17 -33.11
N ASN A 366 -2.41 9.93 -34.03
CA ASN A 366 -1.88 8.60 -34.34
C ASN A 366 -0.55 8.29 -33.63
N ASP A 367 0.03 9.24 -32.89
CA ASP A 367 1.22 8.97 -32.11
C ASP A 367 0.87 8.05 -30.94
N ARG A 368 1.41 6.84 -31.03
CA ARG A 368 1.26 5.78 -30.02
C ARG A 368 2.24 5.98 -28.86
N GLY A 369 3.07 7.02 -28.89
CA GLY A 369 3.97 7.48 -27.84
C GLY A 369 3.22 8.18 -26.71
N LEU A 370 3.96 8.61 -25.68
CA LEU A 370 3.43 9.23 -24.46
C LEU A 370 2.95 10.67 -24.72
N SER A 371 2.18 10.91 -25.78
CA SER A 371 1.67 12.23 -26.19
C SER A 371 0.59 12.76 -25.25
N VAL A 372 0.16 14.02 -25.44
CA VAL A 372 -0.93 14.64 -24.65
C VAL A 372 -2.26 13.88 -24.82
N SER A 373 -2.52 13.30 -26.00
CA SER A 373 -3.74 12.53 -26.28
C SER A 373 -3.66 11.06 -25.84
N PHE A 374 -2.52 10.62 -25.30
CA PHE A 374 -2.28 9.22 -24.95
C PHE A 374 -3.32 8.64 -23.96
N PRO A 375 -3.71 9.30 -22.85
CA PRO A 375 -4.75 8.78 -21.95
C PRO A 375 -6.07 8.51 -22.65
N MET A 376 -6.43 9.32 -23.65
CA MET A 376 -7.64 9.13 -24.43
C MET A 376 -7.58 7.85 -25.28
N SER A 377 -6.44 7.59 -25.92
CA SER A 377 -6.24 6.34 -26.68
C SER A 377 -6.34 5.10 -25.78
N VAL A 378 -5.71 5.15 -24.60
CA VAL A 378 -5.74 4.07 -23.62
C VAL A 378 -7.17 3.83 -23.12
N ALA A 379 -7.93 4.90 -22.85
CA ALA A 379 -9.30 4.79 -22.38
C ALA A 379 -10.26 4.23 -23.44
N LYS A 380 -10.10 4.59 -24.72
CA LYS A 380 -10.87 3.98 -25.84
C LYS A 380 -10.59 2.48 -25.94
N ASP A 381 -9.32 2.10 -25.94
CA ASP A 381 -8.91 0.69 -25.98
C ASP A 381 -9.46 -0.08 -24.78
N LEU A 382 -9.38 0.50 -23.57
CA LEU A 382 -9.91 -0.08 -22.35
C LEU A 382 -11.41 -0.32 -22.44
N LEU A 383 -12.20 0.68 -22.86
CA LEU A 383 -13.66 0.56 -22.99
C LEU A 383 -14.05 -0.55 -23.98
N SER A 384 -13.36 -0.67 -25.12
CA SER A 384 -13.64 -1.72 -26.09
C SER A 384 -13.47 -3.13 -25.50
N LYS A 385 -12.49 -3.30 -24.60
CA LYS A 385 -12.22 -4.56 -23.91
C LYS A 385 -13.20 -4.78 -22.75
N LEU A 386 -13.53 -3.74 -21.98
CA LEU A 386 -14.51 -3.79 -20.89
C LEU A 386 -15.90 -4.19 -21.37
N ALA A 387 -16.29 -3.83 -22.61
CA ALA A 387 -17.55 -4.25 -23.21
C ALA A 387 -17.69 -5.78 -23.36
N THR A 388 -16.59 -6.54 -23.21
CA THR A 388 -16.56 -8.01 -23.29
C THR A 388 -16.45 -8.70 -21.93
N LEU A 389 -16.59 -7.94 -20.83
CA LEU A 389 -16.39 -8.38 -19.46
C LEU A 389 -17.62 -8.12 -18.59
N SER A 390 -17.94 -9.03 -17.70
CA SER A 390 -19.01 -8.90 -16.71
C SER A 390 -18.60 -8.01 -15.53
N SER A 391 -19.60 -7.37 -14.90
CA SER A 391 -19.40 -6.64 -13.65
C SER A 391 -18.85 -7.53 -12.54
N CYS A 392 -19.27 -8.79 -12.49
CA CYS A 392 -18.79 -9.76 -11.50
C CYS A 392 -17.28 -10.03 -11.64
N ALA A 393 -16.77 -10.10 -12.87
CA ALA A 393 -15.35 -10.31 -13.13
C ALA A 393 -14.49 -9.12 -12.67
N LEU A 394 -15.01 -7.89 -12.80
CA LEU A 394 -14.36 -6.67 -12.30
C LEU A 394 -14.41 -6.61 -10.76
N GLU A 395 -15.57 -6.90 -10.17
CA GLU A 395 -15.79 -6.81 -8.72
C GLU A 395 -15.00 -7.85 -7.92
N ALA A 396 -14.65 -8.99 -8.51
CA ALA A 396 -13.82 -10.01 -7.84
C ALA A 396 -12.45 -9.47 -7.36
N HIS A 397 -11.98 -8.37 -7.94
CA HIS A 397 -10.72 -7.69 -7.61
C HIS A 397 -10.85 -6.60 -6.54
N GLY A 398 -12.07 -6.34 -6.04
CA GLY A 398 -12.30 -5.46 -4.91
C GLY A 398 -12.03 -3.97 -5.23
N PRO A 399 -11.83 -3.12 -4.20
CA PRO A 399 -11.67 -1.67 -4.36
C PRO A 399 -10.49 -1.27 -5.25
N GLY A 400 -9.42 -2.09 -5.30
CA GLY A 400 -8.25 -1.82 -6.14
C GLY A 400 -8.58 -1.74 -7.64
N MET A 401 -9.58 -2.49 -8.11
CA MET A 401 -10.07 -2.41 -9.50
C MET A 401 -10.70 -1.05 -9.79
N VAL A 402 -11.54 -0.57 -8.87
CA VAL A 402 -12.22 0.72 -8.98
C VAL A 402 -11.20 1.86 -8.99
N SER A 403 -10.17 1.81 -8.14
CA SER A 403 -9.09 2.80 -8.13
C SER A 403 -8.32 2.85 -9.45
N LYS A 404 -8.00 1.69 -10.04
CA LYS A 404 -7.33 1.62 -11.36
C LYS A 404 -8.20 2.23 -12.47
N LEU A 405 -9.49 1.88 -12.54
CA LEU A 405 -10.44 2.43 -13.51
C LEU A 405 -10.62 3.95 -13.33
N PHE A 406 -10.75 4.39 -12.08
CA PHE A 406 -10.84 5.80 -11.73
C PHE A 406 -9.61 6.58 -12.22
N GLU A 407 -8.40 6.06 -12.02
CA GLU A 407 -7.19 6.75 -12.47
C GLU A 407 -7.14 6.94 -13.98
N VAL A 408 -7.61 5.96 -14.76
CA VAL A 408 -7.73 6.09 -16.22
C VAL A 408 -8.75 7.17 -16.58
N ALA A 409 -9.95 7.12 -16.01
CA ALA A 409 -11.01 8.10 -16.25
C ALA A 409 -10.59 9.53 -15.84
N SER A 410 -9.98 9.66 -14.66
CA SER A 410 -9.47 10.91 -14.11
C SER A 410 -8.40 11.53 -15.00
N SER A 411 -7.55 10.72 -15.62
CA SER A 411 -6.52 11.20 -16.56
C SER A 411 -7.10 11.68 -17.89
N VAL A 412 -8.19 11.07 -18.36
CA VAL A 412 -8.95 11.59 -19.51
C VAL A 412 -9.55 12.96 -19.16
N ALA A 413 -10.17 13.09 -17.98
CA ALA A 413 -10.71 14.35 -17.52
C ALA A 413 -9.63 15.45 -17.43
N ASP A 414 -8.44 15.13 -16.92
CA ASP A 414 -7.31 16.05 -16.86
C ASP A 414 -6.87 16.52 -18.25
N VAL A 415 -6.79 15.62 -19.23
CA VAL A 415 -6.45 15.99 -20.62
C VAL A 415 -7.50 16.92 -21.21
N ILE A 416 -8.80 16.65 -21.00
CA ILE A 416 -9.88 17.50 -21.52
C ILE A 416 -9.82 18.91 -20.88
N LEU A 417 -9.55 18.99 -19.57
CA LEU A 417 -9.42 20.25 -18.85
C LEU A 417 -8.20 21.06 -19.32
N CYS A 418 -7.07 20.41 -19.56
CA CYS A 418 -5.82 21.07 -19.95
C CYS A 418 -5.72 21.37 -21.45
N ALA A 419 -6.43 20.63 -22.30
CA ALA A 419 -6.39 20.76 -23.76
C ALA A 419 -7.82 20.65 -24.34
N PRO A 420 -8.67 21.67 -24.14
CA PRO A 420 -10.08 21.64 -24.57
C PRO A 420 -10.25 21.48 -26.08
N ASP A 421 -9.28 21.94 -26.89
CA ASP A 421 -9.29 21.76 -28.35
C ASP A 421 -9.27 20.27 -28.77
N LEU A 422 -8.78 19.37 -27.91
CA LEU A 422 -8.79 17.93 -28.13
C LEU A 422 -10.14 17.28 -27.78
N ALA A 423 -11.01 17.99 -27.04
CA ALA A 423 -12.31 17.50 -26.61
C ALA A 423 -13.33 17.44 -27.75
N ASP A 424 -13.20 18.33 -28.74
CA ASP A 424 -14.16 18.50 -29.85
C ASP A 424 -13.75 17.78 -31.15
N VAL A 425 -12.62 17.07 -31.15
CA VAL A 425 -12.14 16.33 -32.34
C VAL A 425 -12.90 14.99 -32.47
N GLY A 426 -14.08 15.01 -33.09
CA GLY A 426 -14.74 13.77 -33.51
C GLY A 426 -16.18 13.89 -34.02
N SER A 427 -16.39 14.24 -35.29
CA SER A 427 -17.71 14.15 -35.92
C SER A 427 -18.10 12.73 -36.39
N VAL A 428 -17.25 11.71 -36.19
CA VAL A 428 -17.47 10.33 -36.68
C VAL A 428 -17.08 9.22 -35.68
N GLN A 429 -16.40 9.51 -34.56
CA GLN A 429 -15.97 8.51 -33.56
C GLN A 429 -16.38 8.91 -32.14
N VAL A 430 -16.45 7.94 -31.22
CA VAL A 430 -16.66 8.16 -29.77
C VAL A 430 -15.60 9.16 -29.26
N GLY A 431 -16.06 10.31 -28.77
CA GLY A 431 -15.21 11.43 -28.33
C GLY A 431 -14.75 11.31 -26.87
N PRO A 432 -13.88 12.22 -26.40
CA PRO A 432 -13.36 12.25 -25.03
C PRO A 432 -14.43 12.32 -23.94
N ARG A 433 -15.47 13.12 -24.16
CA ARG A 433 -16.58 13.26 -23.21
C ARG A 433 -17.39 11.97 -23.09
N GLU A 434 -17.66 11.29 -24.21
CA GLU A 434 -18.40 10.02 -24.22
C GLU A 434 -17.62 8.89 -23.55
N VAL A 435 -16.30 8.83 -23.77
CA VAL A 435 -15.41 7.86 -23.10
C VAL A 435 -15.39 8.09 -21.59
N LEU A 436 -15.24 9.35 -21.16
CA LEU A 436 -15.26 9.70 -19.75
C LEU A 436 -16.60 9.35 -19.10
N TYR A 437 -17.72 9.66 -19.77
CA TYR A 437 -19.05 9.31 -19.30
C TYR A 437 -19.26 7.79 -19.17
N ALA A 438 -18.84 7.02 -20.18
CA ALA A 438 -18.95 5.56 -20.16
C ALA A 438 -18.15 4.93 -19.02
N LEU A 439 -16.91 5.39 -18.79
CA LEU A 439 -16.10 4.94 -17.66
C LEU A 439 -16.72 5.34 -16.32
N SER A 440 -17.18 6.58 -16.18
CA SER A 440 -17.82 7.07 -14.95
C SER A 440 -19.10 6.29 -14.61
N SER A 441 -19.90 5.97 -15.63
CA SER A 441 -21.11 5.15 -15.50
C SER A 441 -20.76 3.73 -15.06
N LEU A 442 -19.76 3.10 -15.69
CA LEU A 442 -19.30 1.77 -15.30
C LEU A 442 -18.81 1.75 -13.84
N ILE A 443 -17.92 2.67 -13.46
CA ILE A 443 -17.38 2.76 -12.08
C ILE A 443 -18.53 2.92 -11.07
N SER A 444 -19.54 3.74 -11.40
CA SER A 444 -20.72 3.93 -10.55
C SER A 444 -21.62 2.69 -10.43
N SER A 445 -21.55 1.76 -11.39
CA SER A 445 -22.35 0.53 -11.39
C SER A 445 -21.74 -0.60 -10.58
N LEU A 446 -20.43 -0.55 -10.29
CA LEU A 446 -19.73 -1.59 -9.52
C LEU A 446 -20.08 -1.47 -8.03
N ARG A 447 -20.41 -2.60 -7.39
CA ARG A 447 -20.76 -2.65 -5.95
C ARG A 447 -19.59 -2.30 -5.03
N THR A 448 -18.36 -2.49 -5.50
CA THR A 448 -17.12 -2.31 -4.77
C THR A 448 -16.73 -0.83 -4.65
N THR A 449 -17.63 0.06 -4.26
CA THR A 449 -17.26 1.46 -3.97
C THR A 449 -16.70 1.56 -2.55
N GLY A 450 -15.51 1.00 -2.33
CA GLY A 450 -14.73 1.24 -1.11
C GLY A 450 -14.26 2.69 -0.97
N HIS A 451 -14.44 3.52 -2.02
CA HIS A 451 -14.01 4.92 -2.06
C HIS A 451 -15.07 5.81 -2.73
N PRO A 452 -16.17 6.18 -2.04
CA PRO A 452 -17.16 7.13 -2.57
C PRO A 452 -16.52 8.47 -2.97
N GLU A 453 -15.41 8.84 -2.31
CA GLU A 453 -14.61 10.03 -2.60
C GLU A 453 -14.08 10.06 -4.04
N LEU A 454 -13.68 8.92 -4.63
CA LEU A 454 -13.19 8.86 -6.01
C LEU A 454 -14.31 9.20 -7.00
N LEU A 455 -15.52 8.69 -6.76
CA LEU A 455 -16.69 9.03 -7.58
C LEU A 455 -17.08 10.50 -7.44
N THR A 456 -17.00 11.05 -6.23
CA THR A 456 -17.23 12.48 -6.00
C THR A 456 -16.23 13.32 -6.79
N LEU A 457 -14.93 13.02 -6.69
CA LEU A 457 -13.89 13.73 -7.41
C LEU A 457 -14.06 13.62 -8.93
N LEU A 458 -14.46 12.45 -9.45
CA LEU A 458 -14.73 12.29 -10.88
C LEU A 458 -15.93 13.13 -11.32
N ARG A 459 -17.00 13.17 -10.52
CA ARG A 459 -18.19 14.00 -10.80
C ARG A 459 -17.85 15.48 -10.76
N GLU A 460 -17.04 15.94 -9.81
CA GLU A 460 -16.58 17.33 -9.74
C GLU A 460 -15.80 17.73 -11.00
N LYS A 461 -14.88 16.88 -11.46
CA LYS A 461 -14.17 17.09 -12.73
C LYS A 461 -15.13 17.14 -13.92
N MET A 462 -16.11 16.26 -13.98
CA MET A 462 -17.13 16.26 -15.04
C MET A 462 -18.00 17.53 -15.01
N MET A 463 -18.40 18.01 -13.82
CA MET A 463 -19.13 19.27 -13.70
C MET A 463 -18.29 20.47 -14.15
N ALA A 464 -17.00 20.49 -13.83
CA ALA A 464 -16.09 21.53 -14.31
C ALA A 464 -16.00 21.54 -15.85
N LEU A 465 -16.06 20.38 -16.50
CA LEU A 465 -16.10 20.24 -17.96
C LEU A 465 -17.40 20.71 -18.61
N ASP A 466 -18.52 20.67 -17.88
CA ASP A 466 -19.81 21.17 -18.34
C ASP A 466 -19.94 22.70 -18.14
N GLN A 467 -19.25 23.25 -17.13
CA GLN A 467 -19.19 24.68 -16.86
C GLN A 467 -18.14 25.39 -17.74
N ALA A 468 -17.05 24.72 -18.08
CA ALA A 468 -16.11 25.13 -19.10
C ALA A 468 -16.73 24.91 -20.49
N GLY A 469 -17.57 25.86 -20.93
CA GLY A 469 -17.97 25.95 -22.34
C GLY A 469 -16.76 26.05 -23.28
N PRO A 470 -16.95 26.01 -24.61
CA PRO A 470 -15.84 26.01 -25.56
C PRO A 470 -14.94 27.24 -25.35
N ALA A 471 -13.72 26.95 -24.89
CA ALA A 471 -12.58 27.85 -24.69
C ALA A 471 -12.85 29.19 -23.97
N THR A 472 -12.60 29.23 -22.66
CA THR A 472 -11.95 30.42 -22.10
C THR A 472 -10.47 30.09 -21.98
N LEU A 473 -9.67 30.63 -22.91
CA LEU A 473 -8.20 30.66 -22.81
C LEU A 473 -7.82 31.14 -21.40
N MET A 474 -7.29 30.24 -20.57
CA MET A 474 -6.48 30.68 -19.45
C MET A 474 -5.23 31.30 -20.05
N GLN A 475 -5.23 32.63 -20.16
CA GLN A 475 -4.00 33.39 -20.36
C GLN A 475 -3.04 32.98 -19.26
N ILE A 476 -1.94 32.34 -19.66
CA ILE A 476 -0.73 32.28 -18.85
C ILE A 476 -0.41 33.73 -18.55
N MET A 477 -0.58 34.14 -17.30
CA MET A 477 0.01 35.38 -16.83
C MET A 477 1.51 35.16 -16.91
N ASP A 478 2.13 35.66 -17.98
CA ASP A 478 3.54 36.02 -17.95
C ASP A 478 3.72 36.92 -16.74
N VAL A 479 4.44 36.42 -15.74
CA VAL A 479 5.02 37.26 -14.70
C VAL A 479 6.05 38.10 -15.43
N SER A 480 5.67 39.33 -15.76
CA SER A 480 6.56 40.34 -16.33
C SER A 480 7.75 40.56 -15.38
N ASP A 481 8.94 40.59 -15.96
CA ASP A 481 10.28 40.71 -15.36
C ASP A 481 10.55 42.04 -14.60
N GLU A 482 9.53 42.70 -14.04
CA GLU A 482 9.67 44.00 -13.34
C GLU A 482 9.73 43.92 -11.81
N ASP A 483 9.53 42.75 -11.20
CA ASP A 483 9.63 42.59 -9.73
C ASP A 483 11.02 42.15 -9.23
N ALA A 484 12.02 42.05 -10.11
CA ALA A 484 13.40 41.67 -9.76
C ALA A 484 14.30 42.84 -9.34
N GLN A 485 13.80 44.08 -9.22
CA GLN A 485 14.67 45.26 -9.03
C GLN A 485 14.39 46.21 -7.87
N ASN A 486 13.45 45.92 -6.96
CA ASN A 486 13.27 46.77 -5.79
C ASN A 486 13.11 45.95 -4.50
N LEU A 487 14.23 45.65 -3.84
CA LEU A 487 14.41 45.69 -2.38
C LEU A 487 15.88 45.39 -2.03
N VAL A 488 16.77 46.28 -2.48
CA VAL A 488 18.03 46.59 -1.79
C VAL A 488 17.72 47.73 -0.85
N VAL A 489 17.80 47.55 0.47
CA VAL A 489 18.26 48.61 1.40
C VAL A 489 18.60 47.98 2.79
N PRO A 490 19.32 48.67 3.71
CA PRO A 490 20.78 48.66 3.82
C PRO A 490 21.29 48.24 5.22
N HIS A 491 22.61 48.06 5.31
CA HIS A 491 23.48 48.00 6.49
C HIS A 491 23.36 46.82 7.47
#